data_AF-A0A6V7JQC8-F1
#
_entry.id   AF-A0A6V7JQC8-F1
#
_cell.length_a   1.000
_cell.length_b   1.000
_cell.length_c   1.000
_cell.angle_alpha   90.00
_cell.angle_beta   90.00
_cell.angle_gamma   90.00
#
_symmetry.space_group_name_H-M   'P 1'
#
loop_
_entity.id
_entity.type
_entity.pdbx_description
1 polymer ?
#
loop_
_entity_poly.entity_id
_entity_poly.type
_entity_poly.pdbx_seq_one_letter_code
_entity_poly.pdbx_strand_id
1 'polypeptide(L)'
;AFIHVSSAYVNSFLLETKEQIYPPPADVDSVLKLLEEKDEKTIDEITPTLLKDHPNAYTFSKHLAEHEIVNGSIPAAIVRPSM
;
A
#
# COMPACT_ATOMS: atom_id res chain seq x y z
N ALA A 1 0.17 -21.21 -9.99
CA ALA A 1 -0.01 -20.51 -8.70
C ALA A 1 0.30 -19.03 -8.89
N PHE A 2 -0.46 -18.12 -8.29
CA PHE A 2 -0.18 -16.68 -8.34
C PHE A 2 0.54 -16.26 -7.06
N ILE A 3 1.66 -15.54 -7.19
CA ILE A 3 2.45 -15.03 -6.07
C ILE A 3 2.63 -13.54 -6.28
N HIS A 4 2.09 -12.75 -5.34
CA HIS A 4 2.36 -11.32 -5.28
C HIS A 4 3.64 -11.10 -4.47
N VAL A 5 4.65 -10.51 -5.10
CA VAL A 5 5.91 -10.13 -4.45
C VAL A 5 5.79 -8.68 -3.95
N SER A 6 5.56 -8.54 -2.66
CA SER A 6 5.46 -7.27 -1.95
C SER A 6 6.86 -6.81 -1.50
N SER A 7 7.04 -6.49 -0.22
CA SER A 7 8.28 -6.01 0.38
C SER A 7 8.26 -6.19 1.89
N ALA A 8 9.40 -6.54 2.51
CA ALA A 8 9.53 -6.52 3.97
C ALA A 8 9.31 -5.11 4.55
N TYR A 9 9.50 -4.04 3.77
CA TYR A 9 9.32 -2.66 4.20
C TYR A 9 7.87 -2.18 4.18
N VAL A 10 6.91 -2.99 3.71
CA VAL A 10 5.51 -2.58 3.56
C VAL A 10 4.87 -2.11 4.87
N ASN A 11 5.26 -2.72 5.98
CA ASN A 11 4.80 -2.41 7.34
C ASN A 11 5.91 -1.82 8.22
N SER A 12 6.88 -1.11 7.63
CA SER A 12 8.04 -0.56 8.37
C SER A 12 7.70 0.49 9.42
N PHE A 13 6.45 0.97 9.43
CA PHE A 13 5.89 1.82 10.49
C PHE A 13 5.55 1.05 11.78
N LEU A 14 5.56 -0.30 11.74
CA LEU A 14 5.39 -1.15 12.91
C LEU A 14 6.75 -1.61 13.44
N LEU A 15 6.91 -1.63 14.76
CA LEU A 15 8.10 -2.20 15.41
C LEU A 15 8.21 -3.71 15.23
N GLU A 16 7.07 -4.40 15.19
CA GLU A 16 6.98 -5.85 15.00
C GLU A 16 5.87 -6.16 14.00
N THR A 17 6.15 -7.06 13.05
CA THR A 17 5.20 -7.48 12.03
C THR A 17 4.80 -8.95 12.21
N LYS A 18 3.60 -9.30 11.77
CA LYS A 18 3.01 -10.64 11.82
C LYS A 18 2.60 -11.06 10.42
N GLU A 19 2.49 -12.37 10.22
CA GLU A 19 1.97 -12.95 8.98
C GLU A 19 0.44 -12.82 8.92
N GLN A 20 -0.01 -11.63 8.54
CA GLN A 20 -1.41 -11.27 8.36
C GLN A 20 -1.55 -10.17 7.30
N ILE A 21 -2.78 -9.99 6.83
CA ILE A 21 -3.18 -8.80 6.07
C ILE A 21 -3.46 -7.69 7.07
N TYR A 22 -2.76 -6.58 6.93
CA TYR A 22 -3.00 -5.40 7.75
C TYR A 22 -4.13 -4.56 7.12
N PRO A 23 -4.88 -3.78 7.93
CA PRO A 23 -5.89 -2.89 7.38
C PRO A 23 -5.29 -1.94 6.35
N PRO A 24 -6.00 -1.69 5.23
CA PRO A 24 -5.46 -0.86 4.16
C PRO A 24 -5.22 0.58 4.66
N PRO A 25 -4.15 1.24 4.19
CA PRO A 25 -3.84 2.60 4.62
C PRO A 25 -4.83 3.62 4.04
N ALA A 26 -5.47 3.30 2.91
CA ALA A 26 -6.54 4.03 2.25
C ALA A 26 -7.31 3.10 1.30
N ASP A 27 -8.48 3.53 0.83
CA ASP A 27 -9.19 2.89 -0.26
C ASP A 27 -8.52 3.21 -1.61
N VAL A 28 -8.22 2.21 -2.43
CA VAL A 28 -7.43 2.36 -3.67
C VAL A 28 -8.18 3.20 -4.70
N ASP A 29 -9.47 2.97 -4.89
CA ASP A 29 -10.28 3.72 -5.85
C ASP A 29 -10.34 5.21 -5.47
N SER A 30 -10.47 5.50 -4.18
CA SER A 30 -10.42 6.87 -3.66
C SER A 30 -9.07 7.55 -3.90
N VAL A 31 -7.95 6.81 -3.76
CA VAL A 31 -6.60 7.33 -4.05
C VAL A 31 -6.43 7.60 -5.54
N LEU A 32 -6.84 6.68 -6.41
CA LEU A 32 -6.75 6.86 -7.85
C LEU A 32 -7.58 8.05 -8.32
N LYS A 33 -8.82 8.16 -7.85
CA LYS A 33 -9.70 9.29 -8.15
C LYS A 33 -9.09 10.63 -7.73
N LEU A 34 -8.48 10.68 -6.55
CA LEU A 34 -7.77 11.87 -6.06
C LEU A 34 -6.63 12.28 -6.99
N LEU A 35 -5.84 11.32 -7.47
CA LEU A 35 -4.73 11.56 -8.39
C LEU A 35 -5.20 12.01 -9.78
N GLU A 36 -6.38 11.57 -10.23
CA GLU A 36 -6.97 11.97 -11.52
C GLU A 36 -7.61 13.36 -11.46
N GLU A 37 -8.21 13.74 -10.33
CA GLU A 37 -8.98 14.98 -10.19
C GLU A 37 -8.15 16.20 -9.77
N LYS A 38 -6.96 15.99 -9.21
CA LYS A 38 -6.13 17.06 -8.62
C LYS A 38 -4.87 17.32 -9.44
N ASP A 39 -4.42 18.57 -9.43
CA ASP A 39 -3.13 18.95 -9.99
C ASP A 39 -1.97 18.49 -9.09
N GLU A 40 -0.78 18.39 -9.68
CA GLU A 40 0.44 17.89 -9.03
C GLU A 40 0.80 18.68 -7.76
N LYS A 41 0.61 20.00 -7.76
CA LYS A 41 0.89 20.83 -6.57
C LYS A 41 -0.05 20.49 -5.42
N THR A 42 -1.35 20.32 -5.70
CA THR A 42 -2.31 19.88 -4.67
C THR A 42 -1.94 18.47 -4.17
N ILE A 43 -1.53 17.56 -5.06
CA ILE A 43 -1.08 16.20 -4.69
C ILE A 43 0.14 16.27 -3.76
N ASP A 44 1.13 17.11 -4.06
CA ASP A 44 2.31 17.27 -3.21
C ASP A 44 1.95 17.80 -1.81
N GLU A 45 1.02 18.75 -1.73
CA GLU A 45 0.55 19.32 -0.47
C GLU A 45 -0.18 18.28 0.41
N ILE A 46 -0.98 17.39 -0.19
CA ILE A 46 -1.75 16.37 0.55
C ILE A 46 -0.98 15.08 0.80
N THR A 47 0.10 14.81 0.05
CA THR A 47 0.89 13.57 0.13
C THR A 47 1.32 13.23 1.56
N PRO A 48 1.83 14.15 2.40
CA PRO A 48 2.18 13.84 3.79
C PRO A 48 1.00 13.31 4.60
N THR A 49 -0.21 13.82 4.35
CA THR A 49 -1.44 13.36 5.01
C THR A 49 -1.87 11.98 4.48
N LEU A 50 -1.66 11.73 3.18
CA LEU A 50 -2.01 10.47 2.54
C LEU A 50 -1.11 9.32 3.01
N LEU A 51 0.20 9.57 3.12
CA LEU A 51 1.19 8.58 3.53
C LEU A 51 1.03 8.16 5.00
N LYS A 52 0.51 9.03 5.87
CA LYS A 52 0.37 8.78 7.30
C LYS A 52 1.71 8.32 7.91
N ASP A 53 1.77 7.10 8.43
CA ASP A 53 2.96 6.52 9.06
C ASP A 53 3.93 5.91 8.04
N HIS A 54 3.56 5.80 6.76
CA HIS A 54 4.44 5.26 5.74
C HIS A 54 5.59 6.23 5.43
N PRO A 55 6.86 5.78 5.47
CA PRO A 55 8.01 6.65 5.25
C PRO A 55 8.10 7.20 3.81
N ASN A 56 7.41 6.59 2.85
CA ASN A 56 7.39 7.01 1.45
C ASN A 56 6.24 6.36 0.66
N ALA A 57 5.99 6.89 -0.55
CA ALA A 57 4.99 6.39 -1.49
C ALA A 57 5.22 4.93 -1.93
N TYR A 58 6.46 4.44 -1.89
CA TYR A 58 6.75 3.03 -2.20
C TYR A 58 6.15 2.08 -1.16
N THR A 59 6.37 2.34 0.13
CA THR A 59 5.80 1.50 1.21
C THR A 59 4.27 1.60 1.25
N PHE A 60 3.73 2.79 1.00
CA PHE A 60 2.29 3.03 0.92
C PHE A 60 1.64 2.26 -0.25
N SER A 61 2.19 2.38 -1.46
CA SER A 61 1.65 1.70 -2.65
C SER A 61 1.78 0.18 -2.59
N LYS A 62 2.86 -0.36 -2.00
CA LYS A 62 2.97 -1.80 -1.72
C LYS A 62 1.88 -2.28 -0.76
N HIS A 63 1.56 -1.48 0.26
CA HIS A 63 0.53 -1.85 1.23
C HIS A 63 -0.87 -1.84 0.59
N LEU A 64 -1.17 -0.83 -0.24
CA LEU A 64 -2.38 -0.82 -1.07
C LEU A 64 -2.46 -2.04 -2.00
N ALA A 65 -1.36 -2.40 -2.66
CA ALA A 65 -1.34 -3.54 -3.58
C ALA A 65 -1.64 -4.88 -2.89
N GLU A 66 -1.14 -5.09 -1.66
CA GLU A 66 -1.47 -6.30 -0.89
C GLU A 66 -2.98 -6.41 -0.63
N HIS A 67 -3.67 -5.29 -0.41
CA HIS A 67 -5.11 -5.26 -0.23
C HIS A 67 -5.87 -5.59 -1.53
N GLU A 68 -5.38 -5.11 -2.68
CA GLU A 68 -5.99 -5.43 -3.97
C GLU A 68 -5.86 -6.90 -4.37
N ILE A 69 -4.80 -7.58 -3.92
CA ILE A 69 -4.71 -9.04 -4.07
C ILE A 69 -5.85 -9.74 -3.32
N VAL A 70 -6.23 -9.24 -2.14
CA VAL A 70 -7.35 -9.78 -1.36
C VAL A 70 -8.69 -9.45 -2.05
N ASN A 71 -8.89 -8.20 -2.47
CA ASN A 71 -10.11 -7.76 -3.16
C ASN A 71 -10.34 -8.50 -4.48
N GLY A 72 -9.27 -8.78 -5.22
CA GLY A 72 -9.33 -9.49 -6.50
C GLY A 72 -9.87 -10.92 -6.41
N SER A 73 -10.05 -11.47 -5.20
CA SER A 73 -10.60 -12.82 -4.97
C SER A 73 -9.86 -13.92 -5.76
N ILE A 74 -8.56 -13.71 -5.99
CA ILE A 74 -7.69 -14.65 -6.69
C ILE A 74 -6.99 -15.58 -5.69
N PRO A 75 -6.82 -16.89 -5.99
CA PRO A 75 -5.97 -17.77 -5.19
C PRO A 75 -4.51 -17.33 -5.28
N ALA A 76 -4.06 -16.54 -4.29
CA ALA A 76 -2.76 -15.89 -4.27
C ALA A 76 -2.04 -16.04 -2.93
N ALA A 77 -0.71 -16.05 -2.99
CA ALA A 77 0.15 -15.86 -1.82
C ALA A 77 0.85 -14.50 -1.91
N ILE A 78 0.99 -13.82 -0.77
CA ILE A 78 1.79 -12.59 -0.64
C ILE A 78 3.11 -12.94 0.02
N VAL A 79 4.21 -12.62 -0.65
CA VAL A 79 5.56 -12.79 -0.12
C VAL A 79 6.18 -11.42 0.10
N ARG A 80 6.73 -11.18 1.30
CA ARG A 80 7.38 -9.93 1.71
C ARG A 80 8.89 -10.16 1.86
N PRO A 81 9.67 -10.13 0.76
CA PRO A 81 11.11 -10.41 0.82
C PRO A 81 11.88 -9.29 1.54
N SER A 82 12.89 -9.68 2.33
CA SER A 82 13.88 -8.77 2.92
C SER A 82 15.18 -8.84 2.10
N MET A 83 15.30 -7.93 1.13
CA MET A 83 16.32 -7.90 0.06
C MET A 83 16.31 -9.11 -0.88
#